data_AF-A0A6B2SAL4-F1
#
_entry.id   AF-A0A6B2SAL4-F1
#
_cell.length_a   1.000
_cell.length_b   1.000
_cell.length_c   1.000
_cell.angle_alpha   90.00
_cell.angle_beta   90.00
_cell.angle_gamma   90.00
#
_symmetry.space_group_name_H-M   'P 1'
#
loop_
_entity.id
_entity.type
_entity.pdbx_description
1 polymer ?
#
loop_
_entity_poly.entity_id
_entity_poly.type
_entity_poly.pdbx_seq_one_letter_code
_entity_poly.pdbx_strand_id
1 'polypeptide(L)'
;MTSSTTSPSSSSSSAALDARAGRRCHTVLNALHSTHYFSPDVTRELKALGITHPSAVNFAVRAAALGAVGPGTVAAAFYNYKYELVAAHVPQVWRTASPEDVLAARLRGVDTTLRRLLGEELVASPEMAEAAELALRATEACTRGARPLYAAHADLPVPAE
;
A
#
# COMPACT_ATOMS: atom_id res chain seq x y z
N MET A 1 24.47 16.41 -57.64
CA MET A 1 23.55 16.92 -56.58
C MET A 1 22.16 16.50 -57.03
N THR A 2 21.59 15.43 -56.50
CA THR A 2 20.84 15.46 -55.24
C THR A 2 20.86 14.09 -54.56
N SER A 3 21.37 14.02 -53.34
CA SER A 3 21.25 12.86 -52.45
C SER A 3 19.93 12.96 -51.70
N SER A 4 19.01 12.01 -51.90
CA SER A 4 17.81 11.89 -51.09
C SER A 4 18.06 10.87 -49.98
N THR A 5 18.30 11.39 -48.77
CA THR A 5 18.46 10.62 -47.54
C THR A 5 17.08 10.24 -47.01
N THR A 6 16.68 8.97 -47.17
CA THR A 6 15.49 8.43 -46.51
C THR A 6 15.85 8.07 -45.07
N SER A 7 15.33 8.84 -44.12
CA SER A 7 15.37 8.46 -42.69
C SER A 7 14.26 7.44 -42.39
N PRO A 8 14.54 6.34 -41.66
CA PRO A 8 13.50 5.43 -41.24
C PRO A 8 12.76 6.02 -40.02
N SER A 9 11.45 6.22 -40.15
CA SER A 9 10.57 6.53 -39.03
C SER A 9 10.49 5.32 -38.10
N SER A 10 11.02 5.44 -36.88
CA SER A 10 10.83 4.44 -35.83
C SER A 10 9.41 4.53 -35.28
N SER A 11 8.49 3.70 -35.78
CA SER A 11 7.20 3.47 -35.14
C SER A 11 7.41 2.60 -33.91
N SER A 12 7.31 3.17 -32.70
CA SER A 12 7.25 2.35 -31.49
C SER A 12 5.90 1.62 -31.48
N SER A 13 5.92 0.32 -31.78
CA SER A 13 4.76 -0.54 -31.60
C SER A 13 4.48 -0.67 -30.10
N SER A 14 3.41 -0.02 -29.63
CA SER A 14 2.84 -0.33 -28.33
C SER A 14 2.26 -1.73 -28.40
N ALA A 15 3.04 -2.74 -28.00
CA ALA A 15 2.55 -4.11 -27.91
C ALA A 15 1.30 -4.13 -27.02
N ALA A 16 0.19 -4.67 -27.54
CA ALA A 16 -1.03 -4.81 -26.76
C ALA A 16 -0.76 -5.67 -25.53
N LEU A 17 -1.08 -5.15 -24.34
CA LEU A 17 -0.95 -5.91 -23.10
C LEU A 17 -1.86 -7.14 -23.17
N ASP A 18 -1.35 -8.28 -22.66
CA ASP A 18 -2.16 -9.49 -22.52
C ASP A 18 -3.44 -9.20 -21.72
N ALA A 19 -4.58 -9.74 -22.17
CA ALA A 19 -5.89 -9.47 -21.57
C ALA A 19 -6.01 -9.88 -20.09
N ARG A 20 -5.07 -10.68 -19.56
CA ARG A 20 -4.99 -11.07 -18.15
C ARG A 20 -3.86 -10.39 -17.39
N ALA A 21 -3.10 -9.48 -18.00
CA ALA A 21 -1.99 -8.79 -17.36
C ALA A 21 -2.41 -8.13 -16.03
N GLY A 22 -3.52 -7.38 -16.03
CA GLY A 22 -4.04 -6.75 -14.81
C GLY A 22 -4.36 -7.74 -13.69
N ARG A 23 -4.99 -8.89 -14.02
CA ARG A 23 -5.27 -9.94 -13.02
C ARG A 23 -4.00 -10.58 -12.48
N ARG A 24 -3.02 -10.86 -13.34
CA ARG A 24 -1.75 -11.47 -12.92
C ARG A 24 -0.97 -10.55 -11.99
N CYS A 25 -0.82 -9.27 -12.36
CA CYS A 25 -0.18 -8.27 -11.51
C CYS A 25 -0.92 -8.12 -10.17
N HIS A 26 -2.26 -8.05 -10.21
CA HIS A 26 -3.06 -7.97 -8.99
C HIS A 26 -2.85 -9.18 -8.07
N THR A 27 -2.84 -10.41 -8.59
CA THR A 27 -2.63 -11.61 -7.76
C THR A 27 -1.31 -11.58 -7.02
N VAL A 28 -0.21 -11.20 -7.70
CA VAL A 28 1.12 -11.14 -7.10
C VAL A 28 1.18 -10.04 -6.04
N LEU A 29 0.75 -8.82 -6.38
CA LEU A 29 0.74 -7.69 -5.44
C LEU A 29 -0.21 -7.92 -4.26
N ASN A 30 -1.34 -8.59 -4.49
CA ASN A 30 -2.29 -8.90 -3.44
C ASN A 30 -1.74 -9.92 -2.43
N ALA A 31 -0.85 -10.82 -2.84
CA ALA A 31 -0.18 -11.73 -1.90
C ALA A 31 0.69 -10.97 -0.90
N LEU A 32 1.50 -10.02 -1.38
CA LEU A 32 2.28 -9.12 -0.53
C LEU A 32 1.38 -8.22 0.32
N HIS A 33 0.40 -7.56 -0.31
CA HIS A 33 -0.53 -6.67 0.38
C HIS A 33 -1.33 -7.40 1.47
N SER A 34 -1.89 -8.58 1.19
CA SER A 34 -2.76 -9.27 2.15
C SER A 34 -2.01 -9.77 3.38
N THR A 35 -0.72 -10.08 3.23
CA THR A 35 0.10 -10.68 4.29
C THR A 35 0.15 -9.80 5.54
N HIS A 36 0.22 -8.48 5.39
CA HIS A 36 0.34 -7.59 6.56
C HIS A 36 -0.89 -7.61 7.49
N TYR A 37 -2.10 -7.87 6.97
CA TYR A 37 -3.32 -7.93 7.78
C TYR A 37 -3.33 -9.11 8.76
N PHE A 38 -2.58 -10.16 8.44
CA PHE A 38 -2.51 -11.39 9.24
C PHE A 38 -1.14 -11.56 9.90
N SER A 39 -0.28 -10.55 9.80
CA SER A 39 1.06 -10.63 10.36
C SER A 39 1.02 -10.48 11.89
N PRO A 40 1.63 -11.44 12.64
CA PRO A 40 1.84 -11.26 14.06
C PRO A 40 2.84 -10.13 14.36
N ASP A 41 3.73 -9.82 13.41
CA ASP A 41 4.74 -8.76 13.53
C ASP A 41 4.08 -7.38 13.51
N VAL A 42 3.11 -7.16 12.60
CA VAL A 42 2.28 -5.93 12.60
C VAL A 42 1.49 -5.81 13.91
N THR A 43 0.88 -6.90 14.36
CA THR A 43 0.13 -6.89 15.63
C THR A 43 1.02 -6.53 16.82
N ARG A 44 2.27 -7.04 16.85
CA ARG A 44 3.25 -6.72 17.89
C ARG A 44 3.63 -5.24 17.90
N GLU A 45 3.91 -4.66 16.73
CA GLU A 45 4.26 -3.24 16.61
C GLU A 45 3.10 -2.32 17.06
N LEU A 46 1.86 -2.64 16.67
CA LEU A 46 0.69 -1.86 17.10
C LEU A 46 0.40 -2.03 18.59
N LYS A 47 0.65 -3.23 19.15
CA LYS A 47 0.55 -3.47 20.59
C LYS A 47 1.55 -2.62 21.38
N ALA A 48 2.75 -2.38 20.86
CA ALA A 48 3.74 -1.52 21.49
C ALA A 48 3.25 -0.05 21.57
N LEU A 49 2.38 0.37 20.65
CA LEU A 49 1.69 1.67 20.72
C LEU A 49 0.46 1.66 21.63
N GLY A 50 0.08 0.52 22.22
CA GLY A 50 -1.13 0.38 23.05
C GLY A 50 -2.41 0.04 22.28
N ILE A 51 -2.33 -0.26 20.98
CA ILE A 51 -3.46 -0.68 20.15
C ILE A 51 -3.50 -2.21 20.10
N THR A 52 -4.37 -2.82 20.91
CA THR A 52 -4.37 -4.28 21.13
C THR A 52 -5.58 -5.01 20.60
N HIS A 53 -6.74 -4.36 20.51
CA HIS A 53 -7.95 -5.01 20.04
C HIS A 53 -7.87 -5.29 18.53
N PRO A 54 -8.17 -6.51 18.03
CA PRO A 54 -7.99 -6.86 16.62
C PRO A 54 -8.68 -5.90 15.64
N SER A 55 -9.92 -5.48 15.95
CA SER A 55 -10.63 -4.50 15.13
C SER A 55 -9.96 -3.13 15.14
N ALA A 56 -9.42 -2.70 16.29
CA ALA A 56 -8.72 -1.43 16.42
C ALA A 56 -7.40 -1.45 15.63
N VAL A 57 -6.63 -2.55 15.69
CA VAL A 57 -5.43 -2.76 14.86
C VAL A 57 -5.78 -2.65 13.38
N ASN A 58 -6.81 -3.37 12.93
CA ASN A 58 -7.23 -3.35 11.54
C ASN A 58 -7.70 -1.97 11.06
N PHE A 59 -8.43 -1.22 11.90
CA PHE A 59 -8.82 0.15 11.57
C PHE A 59 -7.60 1.08 11.52
N ALA A 60 -6.70 0.99 12.51
CA ALA A 60 -5.51 1.82 12.58
C ALA A 60 -4.63 1.67 11.33
N VAL A 61 -4.22 0.46 10.98
CA VAL A 61 -3.26 0.21 9.87
C VAL A 61 -3.81 0.60 8.50
N ARG A 62 -5.13 0.56 8.33
CA ARG A 62 -5.81 0.93 7.08
C ARG A 62 -6.11 2.43 6.99
N ALA A 63 -6.54 3.04 8.10
CA ALA A 63 -7.04 4.40 8.11
C ALA A 63 -5.93 5.44 8.32
N ALA A 64 -4.75 5.05 8.84
CA ALA A 64 -3.70 6.00 9.17
C ALA A 64 -3.25 6.88 7.98
N ALA A 65 -3.29 6.36 6.74
CA ALA A 65 -2.99 7.17 5.55
C ALA A 65 -3.98 8.33 5.34
N LEU A 66 -5.23 8.19 5.80
CA LEU A 66 -6.24 9.25 5.76
C LEU A 66 -5.99 10.35 6.81
N GLY A 67 -5.02 10.17 7.70
CA GLY A 67 -4.82 10.99 8.90
C GLY A 67 -5.76 10.61 10.05
N ALA A 68 -5.82 11.46 11.07
CA ALA A 68 -6.62 11.24 12.28
C ALA A 68 -8.13 11.52 12.06
N VAL A 69 -8.71 10.95 11.00
CA VAL A 69 -10.10 11.16 10.62
C VAL A 69 -11.08 10.44 11.54
N GLY A 70 -12.30 11.00 11.66
CA GLY A 70 -13.35 10.45 12.51
C GLY A 70 -14.04 9.20 11.94
N PRO A 71 -14.93 8.58 12.74
CA PRO A 71 -15.64 7.35 12.36
C PRO A 71 -16.46 7.46 11.07
N GLY A 72 -17.07 8.61 10.78
CA GLY A 72 -17.86 8.80 9.56
C GLY A 72 -17.03 8.64 8.29
N THR A 73 -15.85 9.26 8.24
CA THR A 73 -14.92 9.12 7.12
C THR A 73 -14.43 7.68 6.97
N VAL A 74 -14.06 7.03 8.08
CA VAL A 74 -13.60 5.62 8.05
C VAL A 74 -14.73 4.68 7.60
N ALA A 75 -15.95 4.86 8.10
CA ALA A 75 -17.10 4.05 7.70
C ALA A 75 -17.45 4.24 6.22
N ALA A 76 -17.39 5.47 5.71
CA ALA A 76 -17.63 5.75 4.29
C ALA A 76 -16.56 5.11 3.40
N ALA A 77 -15.28 5.18 3.79
CA ALA A 77 -14.20 4.54 3.06
C ALA A 77 -14.25 3.01 3.16
N PHE A 78 -14.66 2.47 4.32
CA PHE A 78 -14.68 1.04 4.62
C PHE A 78 -16.13 0.54 4.68
N TYR A 79 -16.87 0.80 3.60
CA TYR A 79 -18.32 0.59 3.46
C TYR A 79 -18.84 -0.80 3.91
N ASN A 80 -17.95 -1.77 4.08
CA ASN A 80 -18.23 -3.13 4.54
C ASN A 80 -18.35 -3.28 6.08
N TYR A 81 -18.10 -2.23 6.90
CA TYR A 81 -18.24 -2.29 8.36
C TYR A 81 -19.50 -1.58 8.87
N LYS A 82 -20.07 -2.11 9.96
CA LYS A 82 -21.08 -1.41 10.74
C LYS A 82 -20.49 -0.15 11.36
N TYR A 83 -21.20 0.97 11.23
CA TYR A 83 -20.74 2.26 11.75
C TYR A 83 -20.45 2.20 13.26
N GLU A 84 -21.27 1.49 14.03
CA GLU A 84 -21.14 1.37 15.49
C GLU A 84 -19.81 0.74 15.89
N LEU A 85 -19.33 -0.25 15.13
CA LEU A 85 -18.04 -0.89 15.37
C LEU A 85 -16.88 0.08 15.10
N VAL A 86 -16.99 0.87 14.03
CA VAL A 86 -15.99 1.89 13.69
C VAL A 86 -15.96 2.97 14.78
N ALA A 87 -17.13 3.46 15.19
CA ALA A 87 -17.30 4.50 16.22
C ALA A 87 -16.79 4.05 17.59
N ALA A 88 -16.87 2.77 17.92
CA ALA A 88 -16.35 2.21 19.16
C ALA A 88 -14.81 2.21 19.24
N HIS A 89 -14.10 2.14 18.10
CA HIS A 89 -12.65 1.93 18.09
C HIS A 89 -11.85 3.13 17.58
N VAL A 90 -12.23 3.71 16.44
CA VAL A 90 -11.43 4.74 15.74
C VAL A 90 -11.07 5.93 16.64
N PRO A 91 -11.99 6.51 17.43
CA PRO A 91 -11.65 7.64 18.29
C PRO A 91 -10.58 7.29 19.33
N GLN A 92 -10.58 6.06 19.86
CA GLN A 92 -9.59 5.65 20.85
C GLN A 92 -8.23 5.40 20.19
N VAL A 93 -8.18 4.85 18.98
CA VAL A 93 -6.94 4.66 18.22
C VAL A 93 -6.17 5.98 18.12
N TRP A 94 -6.83 7.07 17.70
CA TRP A 94 -6.18 8.37 17.53
C TRP A 94 -5.89 9.13 18.84
N ARG A 95 -6.50 8.73 19.96
CA ARG A 95 -6.08 9.18 21.30
C ARG A 95 -4.84 8.44 21.79
N THR A 96 -4.62 7.22 21.30
CA THR A 96 -3.55 6.34 21.73
C THR A 96 -2.26 6.56 20.92
N ALA A 97 -2.35 6.73 19.60
CA ALA A 97 -1.20 6.92 18.73
C ALA A 97 -1.53 7.85 17.56
N SER A 98 -0.52 8.58 17.06
CA SER A 98 -0.70 9.41 15.87
C SER A 98 -0.79 8.53 14.60
N PRO A 99 -1.38 9.03 13.50
CA PRO A 99 -1.35 8.33 12.22
C PRO A 99 0.07 8.01 11.74
N GLU A 100 1.02 8.91 11.97
CA GLU A 100 2.44 8.76 11.61
C GLU A 100 3.08 7.61 12.40
N ASP A 101 2.83 7.53 13.71
CA ASP A 101 3.31 6.43 14.55
C ASP A 101 2.76 5.08 14.08
N VAL A 102 1.47 5.04 13.72
CA VAL A 102 0.82 3.84 13.19
C VAL A 102 1.41 3.43 11.83
N LEU A 103 1.68 4.38 10.93
CA LEU A 103 2.33 4.11 9.65
C LEU A 103 3.75 3.56 9.86
N ALA A 104 4.53 4.17 10.76
CA ALA A 104 5.88 3.70 11.08
C ALA A 104 5.86 2.29 11.71
N ALA A 105 4.94 2.02 12.64
CA ALA A 105 4.73 0.69 13.22
C ALA A 105 4.32 -0.34 12.17
N ARG A 106 3.43 0.04 11.25
CA ARG A 106 3.04 -0.81 10.12
C ARG A 106 4.25 -1.13 9.24
N LEU A 107 5.10 -0.15 8.90
CA LEU A 107 6.29 -0.36 8.08
C LEU A 107 7.25 -1.35 8.73
N ARG A 108 7.63 -1.15 10.00
CA ARG A 108 8.51 -2.09 10.73
C ARG A 108 7.93 -3.51 10.80
N GLY A 109 6.62 -3.62 11.03
CA GLY A 109 5.92 -4.90 11.07
C GLY A 109 5.94 -5.61 9.72
N VAL A 110 5.74 -4.86 8.62
CA VAL A 110 5.81 -5.39 7.25
C VAL A 110 7.23 -5.81 6.90
N ASP A 111 8.24 -4.97 7.16
CA ASP A 111 9.65 -5.27 6.90
C ASP A 111 10.08 -6.56 7.62
N THR A 112 9.79 -6.66 8.93
CA THR A 112 10.06 -7.88 9.71
C THR A 112 9.36 -9.11 9.12
N THR A 113 8.11 -8.96 8.69
CA THR A 113 7.33 -10.06 8.11
C THR A 113 7.94 -10.54 6.80
N LEU A 114 8.28 -9.60 5.90
CA LEU A 114 8.79 -9.93 4.58
C LEU A 114 10.19 -10.52 4.66
N ARG A 115 11.11 -9.95 5.47
CA ARG A 115 12.44 -10.53 5.70
C ARG A 115 12.36 -11.95 6.26
N ARG A 116 11.47 -12.19 7.21
CA ARG A 116 11.26 -13.54 7.77
C ARG A 116 10.72 -14.54 6.75
N LEU A 117 9.85 -14.11 5.84
CA LEU A 117 9.18 -15.00 4.87
C LEU A 117 9.99 -15.23 3.59
N LEU A 118 10.69 -14.20 3.12
CA LEU A 118 11.39 -14.17 1.84
C LEU A 118 12.90 -14.34 1.98
N GLY A 119 13.44 -14.07 3.17
CA GLY A 119 14.87 -14.07 3.46
C GLY A 119 15.53 -12.72 3.16
N GLU A 120 16.61 -12.43 3.88
CA GLU A 120 17.36 -11.17 3.76
C GLU A 120 17.93 -10.95 2.36
N GLU A 121 18.47 -12.00 1.75
CA GLU A 121 19.09 -11.94 0.43
C GLU A 121 18.08 -11.52 -0.66
N LEU A 122 16.88 -12.10 -0.64
CA LEU A 122 15.85 -11.77 -1.63
C LEU A 122 15.26 -10.39 -1.40
N VAL A 123 15.04 -9.98 -0.14
CA VAL A 123 14.52 -8.63 0.17
C VAL A 123 15.51 -7.55 -0.26
N ALA A 124 16.81 -7.79 -0.07
CA ALA A 124 17.88 -6.85 -0.45
C ALA A 124 18.32 -6.98 -1.93
N SER A 125 17.65 -7.82 -2.74
CA SER A 125 18.10 -8.09 -4.10
C SER A 125 17.80 -6.93 -5.05
N PRO A 126 18.62 -6.71 -6.10
CA PRO A 126 18.34 -5.71 -7.13
C PRO A 126 16.98 -5.93 -7.81
N GLU A 127 16.56 -7.19 -7.99
CA GLU A 127 15.28 -7.54 -8.60
C GLU A 127 14.10 -7.14 -7.70
N MET A 128 14.23 -7.22 -6.38
CA MET A 128 13.21 -6.74 -5.45
C MET A 128 13.09 -5.21 -5.51
N ALA A 129 14.22 -4.50 -5.57
CA ALA A 129 14.23 -3.05 -5.73
C ALA A 129 13.58 -2.62 -7.05
N GLU A 130 13.92 -3.29 -8.17
CA GLU A 130 13.30 -3.04 -9.46
C GLU A 130 11.78 -3.33 -9.43
N ALA A 131 11.36 -4.44 -8.82
CA ALA A 131 9.95 -4.78 -8.69
C ALA A 131 9.18 -3.71 -7.88
N ALA A 132 9.77 -3.18 -6.81
CA ALA A 132 9.19 -2.09 -6.02
C ALA A 132 9.08 -0.78 -6.83
N GLU A 133 10.13 -0.41 -7.57
CA GLU A 133 10.11 0.78 -8.44
C GLU A 133 9.02 0.68 -9.52
N LEU A 134 8.94 -0.47 -10.20
CA LEU A 134 7.92 -0.71 -11.22
C LEU A 134 6.50 -0.68 -10.64
N ALA A 135 6.30 -1.25 -9.44
CA ALA A 135 5.03 -1.18 -8.75
C ALA A 135 4.65 0.26 -8.40
N LEU A 136 5.58 1.06 -7.87
CA LEU A 136 5.37 2.47 -7.56
C LEU A 136 4.99 3.28 -8.82
N ARG A 137 5.76 3.14 -9.90
CA ARG A 137 5.48 3.80 -11.19
C ARG A 137 4.11 3.42 -11.75
N ALA A 138 3.69 2.16 -11.60
CA ALA A 138 2.34 1.75 -12.00
C ALA A 138 1.24 2.45 -11.18
N THR A 139 1.50 2.77 -9.91
CA THR A 139 0.53 3.51 -9.08
C THR A 139 0.39 4.98 -9.46
N GLU A 140 1.42 5.59 -10.07
CA GLU A 140 1.37 6.99 -10.54
C GLU A 140 0.36 7.18 -11.68
N ALA A 141 0.09 6.13 -12.46
CA ALA A 141 -0.91 6.16 -13.53
C ALA A 141 -2.36 6.03 -13.02
N CYS A 142 -2.57 5.80 -11.72
CA CYS A 142 -3.90 5.65 -11.14
C CYS A 142 -4.60 7.01 -10.87
N THR A 143 -5.92 7.00 -10.82
CA THR A 143 -6.73 8.21 -10.55
C THR A 143 -7.23 8.25 -9.10
N ARG A 144 -7.25 9.44 -8.49
CA ARG A 144 -7.68 9.63 -7.09
C ARG A 144 -9.21 9.57 -6.89
N GLY A 145 -9.98 9.95 -7.90
CA GLY A 145 -11.44 10.06 -7.83
C GLY A 145 -12.11 8.75 -7.41
N ALA A 146 -13.00 8.81 -6.41
CA ALA A 146 -13.70 7.66 -5.83
C ALA A 146 -12.79 6.55 -5.26
N ARG A 147 -11.51 6.85 -4.97
CA ARG A 147 -10.55 5.90 -4.38
C ARG A 147 -9.87 6.52 -3.16
N PRO A 148 -10.59 6.75 -2.05
CA PRO A 148 -10.09 7.51 -0.90
C PRO A 148 -8.80 6.90 -0.31
N LEU A 149 -8.73 5.57 -0.20
CA LEU A 149 -7.53 4.90 0.32
C LEU A 149 -6.30 5.06 -0.60
N TYR A 150 -6.50 4.95 -1.91
CA TYR A 150 -5.41 5.20 -2.86
C TYR A 150 -5.00 6.67 -2.82
N ALA A 151 -5.95 7.59 -2.84
CA ALA A 151 -5.68 9.02 -2.81
C ALA A 151 -4.84 9.41 -1.59
N ALA A 152 -5.22 8.89 -0.41
CA ALA A 152 -4.50 9.13 0.83
C ALA A 152 -3.08 8.53 0.82
N HIS A 153 -2.92 7.30 0.32
CA HIS A 153 -1.60 6.68 0.18
C HIS A 153 -0.71 7.38 -0.85
N ALA A 154 -1.27 7.90 -1.94
CA ALA A 154 -0.53 8.60 -2.99
C ALA A 154 0.01 9.97 -2.56
N ASP A 155 -0.47 10.51 -1.44
CA ASP A 155 0.01 11.79 -0.89
C ASP A 155 1.07 11.59 0.21
N LEU A 156 1.35 10.34 0.62
CA LEU A 156 2.43 10.00 1.55
C LEU A 156 3.78 9.93 0.82
N PRO A 157 4.90 10.25 1.50
CA PRO A 157 6.22 10.01 0.93
C PRO A 157 6.46 8.51 0.73
N VAL A 158 7.20 8.17 -0.32
CA VAL A 158 7.74 6.81 -0.49
C VAL A 158 8.76 6.56 0.62
N PRO A 159 8.69 5.42 1.35
CA PRO A 159 9.70 5.06 2.34
C PRO A 159 11.11 4.99 1.74
N ALA A 160 12.12 5.34 2.52
CA ALA A 160 13.52 5.40 2.06
C ALA A 160 14.28 4.06 2.16
N GLU A 161 13.60 2.99 2.61
CA GLU A 161 14.17 1.64 2.76
C GLU A 161 14.21 0.88 1.42
#